data_AF-A0A964NU23-F1
#
_entry.id   AF-A0A964NU23-F1
#
_cell.length_a   1.000
_cell.length_b   1.000
_cell.length_c   1.000
_cell.angle_alpha   90.00
_cell.angle_beta   90.00
_cell.angle_gamma   90.00
#
_symmetry.space_group_name_H-M   'P 1'
#
loop_
_entity.id
_entity.type
_entity.pdbx_description
1 polymer ?
#
loop_
_entity_poly.entity_id
_entity_poly.type
_entity_poly.pdbx_seq_one_letter_code
_entity_poly.pdbx_strand_id
1 'polypeptide(L)' 'MSLELTLALMALTGAALGFTLWRERRPAEPFKPKLVPWLFLSMTLLVILLVLTAHAVAELTGVQMKGRFGG' A
#
# COMPACT_ATOMS: atom_id res chain seq x y z
N MET A 1 8.93 4.64 14.09
CA MET A 1 9.47 5.35 12.91
C MET A 1 9.15 6.83 13.10
N SER A 2 9.79 7.76 12.39
CA SER A 2 9.35 9.16 12.44
C SER A 2 8.16 9.37 11.50
N LEU A 3 7.25 10.27 11.88
CA LEU A 3 6.10 10.68 11.07
C LEU A 3 6.50 11.04 9.63
N GLU A 4 7.62 11.74 9.46
CA GLU A 4 8.15 12.12 8.15
C GLU A 4 8.43 10.90 7.26
N LEU A 5 9.06 9.87 7.82
CA LEU A 5 9.33 8.62 7.11
C LEU A 5 8.01 7.89 6.77
N THR A 6 7.07 7.85 7.70
CA THR A 6 5.75 7.25 7.49
C THR A 6 5.02 7.91 6.32
N LEU A 7 5.02 9.25 6.26
CA LEU A 7 4.40 10.02 5.17
C LEU A 7 5.12 9.81 3.83
N ALA A 8 6.45 9.76 3.82
CA ALA A 8 7.21 9.47 2.61
C ALA A 8 6.89 8.07 2.05
N LEU A 9 6.82 7.06 2.93
CA LEU A 9 6.43 5.69 2.56
C LEU A 9 4.98 5.62 2.08
N MET A 10 4.05 6.36 2.68
CA MET A 10 2.67 6.44 2.23
C MET A 10 2.57 7.03 0.82
N ALA A 11 3.30 8.13 0.54
CA ALA A 11 3.31 8.76 -0.77
C ALA A 11 3.86 7.80 -1.85
N LEU A 12 4.98 7.14 -1.56
CA LEU A 12 5.59 6.17 -2.47
C LEU A 12 4.67 4.96 -2.71
N THR A 13 4.08 4.41 -1.65
CA THR A 13 3.17 3.25 -1.75
C THR A 13 1.90 3.63 -2.50
N GLY A 14 1.35 4.82 -2.26
CA GLY A 14 0.18 5.35 -2.97
C GLY A 14 0.46 5.55 -4.46
N ALA A 15 1.63 6.08 -4.82
CA ALA A 15 2.05 6.23 -6.22
C ALA A 15 2.19 4.86 -6.91
N ALA A 16 2.81 3.88 -6.24
CA ALA A 16 2.93 2.52 -6.74
C ALA A 16 1.56 1.84 -6.90
N LEU A 17 0.65 2.03 -5.95
CA LEU A 17 -0.72 1.51 -6.03
C LEU A 17 -1.47 2.13 -7.22
N GLY A 18 -1.38 3.45 -7.40
CA GLY A 18 -1.95 4.13 -8.55
C GLY A 18 -1.39 3.61 -9.89
N PHE A 19 -0.07 3.42 -9.96
CA PHE A 19 0.59 2.86 -11.14
C PHE A 19 0.12 1.43 -11.46
N THR A 20 0.05 0.55 -10.45
CA THR A 20 -0.37 -0.85 -10.65
C THR A 20 -1.83 -0.95 -11.08
N LEU A 21 -2.73 -0.16 -10.49
CA LEU A 21 -4.13 -0.07 -10.91
C LEU A 21 -4.27 0.46 -12.34
N TRP A 22 -3.52 1.50 -12.69
CA TRP A 22 -3.48 2.04 -14.05
C TRP A 22 -2.99 1.00 -15.06
N ARG A 23 -1.94 0.24 -14.71
CA ARG A 23 -1.37 -0.79 -15.57
C ARG A 23 -2.31 -1.98 -15.73
N GLU A 24 -3.04 -2.35 -14.68
CA GLU A 24 -4.01 -3.45 -14.71
C GLU A 24 -5.20 -3.16 -15.62
N ARG A 25 -5.69 -1.91 -15.60
CA ARG A 25 -6.79 -1.42 -16.45
C ARG A 25 -6.45 -1.34 -17.94
N ARG A 26 -5.17 -1.47 -18.32
CA ARG A 26 -4.80 -1.50 -19.74
C ARG A 26 -5.21 -2.84 -20.36
N PRO A 27 -5.77 -2.83 -21.59
CA PRO A 27 -6.17 -4.05 -22.28
C PRO A 27 -4.99 -5.01 -22.43
N ALA A 28 -5.26 -6.30 -22.29
CA ALA A 28 -4.26 -7.33 -22.58
C ALA A 28 -4.04 -7.39 -24.09
N GLU A 29 -2.77 -7.47 -24.51
CA GLU A 29 -2.46 -7.70 -25.92
C GLU A 29 -2.94 -9.10 -26.32
N PRO A 30 -3.61 -9.25 -27.48
CA PRO A 30 -3.96 -10.56 -28.00
C PRO A 30 -2.71 -11.43 -28.10
N PHE A 31 -2.80 -12.69 -27.66
CA PHE A 31 -1.70 -13.68 -27.69
C PHE A 31 -0.48 -13.36 -26.80
N LYS A 32 -0.54 -12.34 -25.94
CA LYS A 32 0.48 -12.09 -24.92
C LYS A 32 -0.11 -12.14 -23.51
N PRO A 33 0.12 -13.23 -22.75
CA PRO A 33 -0.37 -13.32 -21.39
C PRO A 33 0.28 -12.25 -20.51
N LYS A 34 -0.49 -11.69 -19.57
CA LYS A 34 0.04 -10.78 -18.54
C LYS A 34 0.98 -11.59 -17.62
N LEU A 35 2.29 -11.35 -17.73
CA LEU A 35 3.30 -12.03 -16.90
C LEU A 35 3.31 -11.55 -15.45
N VAL A 36 2.92 -10.29 -15.23
CA VAL A 36 2.87 -9.68 -13.89
C VAL A 36 1.43 -9.71 -13.39
N PRO A 37 1.17 -10.30 -12.21
CA PRO A 37 -0.16 -10.30 -11.60
C PRO A 37 -0.42 -8.94 -10.93
N TRP A 38 -0.72 -7.91 -11.73
CA TRP A 38 -0.90 -6.54 -11.25
C TRP A 38 -2.00 -6.39 -10.20
N LEU A 39 -3.07 -7.21 -10.28
CA LEU A 39 -4.12 -7.24 -9.27
C LEU A 39 -3.60 -7.73 -7.91
N PHE A 40 -2.77 -8.77 -7.91
CA PHE A 40 -2.17 -9.25 -6.66
C PHE A 40 -1.26 -8.19 -6.05
N LEU A 41 -0.43 -7.55 -6.88
CA LEU A 41 0.47 -6.49 -6.45
C LEU A 41 -0.29 -5.28 -5.90
N SER A 42 -1.40 -4.87 -6.53
CA SER A 42 -2.22 -3.76 -6.04
C SER A 42 -2.90 -4.08 -4.71
N MET A 43 -3.38 -5.31 -4.52
CA MET A 43 -3.91 -5.75 -3.22
C MET A 43 -2.85 -5.71 -2.11
N THR A 44 -1.63 -6.18 -2.40
CA THR A 44 -0.52 -6.11 -1.43
C THR A 44 -0.19 -4.65 -1.06
N LEU A 45 -0.07 -3.77 -2.06
CA LEU A 45 0.20 -2.34 -1.83
C LEU A 45 -0.92 -1.66 -1.05
N LEU A 46 -2.18 -2.04 -1.29
CA LEU A 46 -3.32 -1.54 -0.53
C LEU A 46 -3.22 -1.92 0.95
N VAL A 47 -2.90 -3.17 1.26
CA VAL A 47 -2.71 -3.62 2.67
C VAL A 47 -1.57 -2.85 3.33
N ILE A 48 -0.44 -2.67 2.65
CA ILE A 48 0.69 -1.89 3.17
C ILE A 48 0.25 -0.45 3.46
N LEU A 49 -0.47 0.19 2.54
CA LEU A 49 -0.95 1.55 2.70
C LEU A 49 -1.90 1.69 3.90
N LEU A 50 -2.77 0.71 4.13
CA LEU A 50 -3.64 0.67 5.31
C LEU A 50 -2.85 0.54 6.61
N VAL A 51 -1.80 -0.29 6.65
CA VAL A 51 -0.92 -0.42 7.82
C VAL A 51 -0.19 0.89 8.10
N LEU A 52 0.37 1.54 7.08
CA LEU A 52 1.03 2.83 7.22
C LEU A 52 0.05 3.91 7.70
N THR A 53 -1.20 3.88 7.22
CA THR A 53 -2.25 4.80 7.68
C THR A 53 -2.56 4.57 9.15
N ALA A 54 -2.69 3.31 9.59
CA ALA A 54 -2.89 2.98 11.00
C ALA A 54 -1.71 3.46 11.86
N HIS A 55 -0.48 3.33 11.36
CA HIS A 55 0.72 3.84 12.05
C HIS A 55 0.69 5.36 12.17
N ALA A 56 0.41 6.08 11.08
CA ALA A 56 0.31 7.54 11.08
C ALA A 56 -0.79 8.03 12.04
N VAL A 57 -1.95 7.37 12.07
CA VAL A 57 -3.04 7.70 13.01
C VAL A 57 -2.61 7.46 14.46
N ALA A 58 -1.94 6.34 14.76
CA ALA A 58 -1.44 6.05 16.10
C ALA A 58 -0.43 7.12 16.58
N GLU A 59 0.48 7.52 15.68
CA GLU A 59 1.49 8.54 15.96
C GLU A 59 0.86 9.93 16.18
N LEU A 60 -0.15 10.29 15.39
CA LEU A 60 -0.87 11.57 15.50
C LEU A 60 -1.79 11.65 16.73
N THR A 61 -2.40 10.53 17.13
CA THR A 61 -3.35 10.48 18.26
C THR A 61 -2.67 10.17 19.60
N GLY A 62 -1.40 9.74 19.59
CA GLY A 62 -0.70 9.25 20.78
C GLY A 62 -1.23 7.92 21.33
N VAL A 63 -2.25 7.34 20.68
CA VAL A 63 -2.83 6.06 21.06
C VAL A 63 -2.00 4.95 20.41
N GLN A 64 -1.17 4.31 21.21
CA GLN A 64 -0.46 3.09 20.81
C GLN A 64 -1.52 2.03 20.44
N MET A 65 -1.60 1.65 19.17
CA MET A 65 -2.45 0.54 18.74
C MET A 65 -1.90 -0.76 19.30
N LYS A 66 -2.35 -1.13 20.50
CA LYS A 66 -1.97 -2.38 21.15
C LYS A 66 -2.69 -3.53 20.45
N GLY A 67 -1.92 -4.37 19.76
CA GLY A 67 -2.45 -5.60 19.17
C GLY A 67 -3.08 -6.49 20.25
N ARG A 68 -4.12 -7.26 19.88
CA ARG A 68 -4.75 -8.24 20.79
C ARG A 68 -3.75 -9.30 21.29
N PHE A 69 -2.68 -9.51 20.53
CA PHE A 69 -1.48 -10.23 20.95
C PHE A 69 -0.40 -9.17 21.18
N GLY A 70 -0.20 -8.78 22.44
CA GLY A 70 0.66 -7.65 22.80
C GLY A 70 2.10 -7.82 22.32
N GLY A 71 2.63 -6.74 21.75
CA GLY A 71 4.05 -6.46 21.54
C GLY A 71 4.27 -4.98 21.82
#